data_AF-A0A8B6GSL1-F1
#
_entry.id   AF-A0A8B6GSL1-F1
#
_cell.length_a   1.000
_cell.length_b   1.000
_cell.length_c   1.000
_cell.angle_alpha   90.00
_cell.angle_beta   90.00
_cell.angle_gamma   90.00
#
_symmetry.space_group_name_H-M   'P 1'
#
loop_
_entity.id
_entity.type
_entity.pdbx_description
1 polymer ?
#
loop_
_entity_poly.entity_id
_entity_poly.type
_entity_poly.pdbx_seq_one_letter_code
_entity_poly.pdbx_strand_id
1 'polypeptide(L)'
;MKLRGDSLDYHNGQAFTTKDKDNDPWKASSYNNNCGIFRQGAWWYKTCAYSNLNGLYIEGGQENNIKGIVWDRWKASQYSMKSSSMMIRRM
;
A
#
# COMPACT_ATOMS: atom_id res chain seq x y z
N MET A 1 14.05 11.10 18.01
CA MET A 1 13.08 11.23 16.92
C MET A 1 12.90 9.86 16.28
N LYS A 2 11.72 9.23 16.38
CA LYS A 2 11.51 7.87 15.84
C LYS A 2 11.20 8.01 14.34
N LEU A 3 12.15 7.61 13.49
CA LEU A 3 11.94 7.55 12.04
C LEU A 3 10.82 6.55 11.75
N ARG A 4 9.95 6.85 10.78
CA ARG A 4 8.80 5.99 10.43
C ARG A 4 9.18 4.77 9.58
N GLY A 5 10.47 4.50 9.39
CA GLY A 5 10.99 3.41 8.54
C GLY A 5 10.62 3.58 7.06
N ASP A 6 11.37 2.94 6.17
CA ASP A 6 11.10 3.00 4.73
C ASP A 6 10.15 1.87 4.29
N SER A 7 8.89 2.23 4.00
CA SER A 7 7.90 1.33 3.41
C SER A 7 7.66 1.59 1.92
N LEU A 8 8.42 2.51 1.29
CA LEU A 8 8.25 2.91 -0.11
C LEU A 8 9.31 2.30 -1.02
N ASP A 9 10.55 2.07 -0.55
CA ASP A 9 11.63 1.53 -1.38
C ASP A 9 11.28 0.17 -2.04
N TYR A 10 10.51 -0.68 -1.35
CA TYR A 10 10.00 -1.94 -1.92
C TYR A 10 9.19 -1.77 -3.21
N HIS A 11 8.60 -0.59 -3.40
CA HIS A 11 7.76 -0.23 -4.55
C HIS A 11 8.55 0.43 -5.69
N ASN A 12 9.85 0.67 -5.51
CA ASN A 12 10.68 1.33 -6.51
C ASN A 12 10.67 0.55 -7.84
N GLY A 13 10.57 1.29 -8.95
CA GLY A 13 10.51 0.75 -10.31
C GLY A 13 9.22 0.01 -10.67
N GLN A 14 8.21 -0.08 -9.78
CA GLN A 14 6.94 -0.72 -10.13
C GLN A 14 6.02 0.22 -10.90
N ALA A 15 5.20 -0.35 -11.78
CA ALA A 15 4.11 0.38 -12.43
C ALA A 15 2.94 0.59 -11.46
N PHE A 16 2.13 1.61 -11.72
CA PHE A 16 0.96 1.91 -10.91
C PHE A 16 -0.20 0.97 -11.25
N THR A 17 -0.78 0.30 -10.25
CA THR A 17 -1.88 -0.67 -10.40
C THR A 17 -3.16 -0.17 -9.74
N THR A 18 -4.28 -0.37 -10.42
CA THR A 18 -5.64 -0.08 -9.94
C THR A 18 -6.52 -1.32 -10.05
N LYS A 19 -7.75 -1.25 -9.51
CA LYS A 19 -8.72 -2.36 -9.59
C LYS A 19 -9.08 -2.79 -11.02
N ASP A 20 -9.01 -1.85 -11.97
CA ASP A 20 -9.40 -1.99 -13.38
C ASP A 20 -8.20 -2.11 -14.32
N LYS A 21 -6.97 -1.87 -13.82
CA LYS A 21 -5.73 -1.99 -14.59
C LYS A 21 -4.62 -2.63 -13.74
N ASP A 22 -4.40 -3.92 -13.95
CA ASP A 22 -3.34 -4.71 -13.31
C ASP A 22 -2.01 -4.53 -14.05
N ASN A 23 -1.08 -3.81 -13.43
CA ASN A 23 0.31 -3.68 -13.89
C ASN A 23 1.30 -4.25 -12.86
N ASP A 24 0.83 -4.99 -11.85
CA ASP A 24 1.71 -5.55 -10.83
C ASP A 24 2.28 -6.92 -11.27
N PRO A 25 3.46 -7.31 -10.77
CA PRO A 25 4.12 -8.55 -11.17
C PRO A 25 3.51 -9.81 -10.53
N TRP A 26 2.44 -9.72 -9.72
CA TRP A 26 1.87 -10.89 -9.07
C TRP A 26 1.09 -11.76 -10.07
N LYS A 27 1.79 -12.69 -10.71
CA LYS A 27 1.21 -13.66 -11.66
C LYS A 27 1.21 -15.07 -11.07
N ALA A 28 0.34 -15.35 -10.09
CA ALA A 28 0.10 -16.72 -9.64
C ALA A 28 -0.93 -17.42 -10.55
N SER A 29 -0.83 -18.73 -10.73
CA SER A 29 -1.56 -19.54 -11.72
C SER A 29 -3.06 -19.79 -11.41
N SER A 30 -3.67 -19.00 -10.52
CA SER A 30 -5.03 -19.21 -10.04
C SER A 30 -5.71 -17.87 -9.78
N TYR A 31 -6.94 -17.76 -10.28
CA TYR A 31 -7.85 -16.62 -10.36
C TYR A 31 -7.63 -15.44 -9.39
N ASN A 32 -7.64 -14.22 -9.96
CA ASN A 32 -7.81 -12.91 -9.29
C ASN A 32 -6.57 -12.29 -8.58
N ASN A 33 -5.41 -12.30 -9.24
CA ASN A 33 -4.16 -11.70 -8.74
C ASN A 33 -3.98 -10.25 -9.17
N ASN A 34 -4.84 -9.35 -8.69
CA ASN A 34 -4.65 -7.91 -8.84
C ASN A 34 -4.46 -7.30 -7.44
N CYS A 35 -3.28 -6.77 -7.14
CA CYS A 35 -2.99 -6.16 -5.84
C CYS A 35 -3.89 -4.95 -5.54
N GLY A 36 -4.36 -4.23 -6.56
CA GLY A 36 -5.35 -3.17 -6.42
C GLY A 36 -6.69 -3.66 -5.86
N ILE A 37 -7.13 -4.84 -6.28
CA ILE A 37 -8.33 -5.50 -5.73
C ILE A 37 -8.02 -6.05 -4.32
N PHE A 38 -6.91 -6.78 -4.17
CA PHE A 38 -6.55 -7.44 -2.90
C PHE A 38 -6.35 -6.46 -1.75
N ARG A 39 -5.70 -5.31 -2.02
CA ARG A 39 -5.41 -4.26 -1.04
C ARG A 39 -6.48 -3.16 -1.00
N GLN A 40 -7.53 -3.24 -1.83
CA GLN A 40 -8.59 -2.22 -1.95
C GLN A 40 -8.01 -0.80 -2.07
N GLY A 41 -7.07 -0.62 -2.99
CA GLY A 41 -6.37 0.65 -3.16
C GLY A 41 -5.71 0.78 -4.53
N ALA A 42 -4.95 1.84 -4.71
CA ALA A 42 -4.23 2.11 -5.95
C ALA A 42 -2.81 2.58 -5.64
N TRP A 43 -1.80 1.83 -6.10
CA TRP A 43 -0.41 2.06 -5.70
C TRP A 43 0.57 1.45 -6.71
N TRP A 44 1.86 1.76 -6.54
CA TRP A 44 2.96 1.10 -7.26
C TRP A 44 3.20 -0.31 -6.69
N TYR A 45 2.22 -1.20 -6.80
CA TYR A 45 2.28 -2.53 -6.17
C TYR A 45 3.35 -3.43 -6.78
N LYS A 46 3.97 -4.26 -5.92
CA LYS A 46 4.85 -5.37 -6.31
C LYS A 46 4.15 -6.71 -6.06
N THR A 47 4.34 -7.34 -4.90
CA THR A 47 3.64 -8.60 -4.52
C THR A 47 3.30 -8.65 -3.01
N CYS A 48 2.45 -7.79 -2.43
CA CYS A 48 1.79 -6.63 -3.02
C CYS A 48 2.37 -5.31 -2.48
N ALA A 49 2.47 -5.14 -1.16
CA ALA A 49 2.79 -3.84 -0.58
C ALA A 49 3.35 -3.86 0.84
N TYR A 50 4.29 -2.94 1.11
CA TYR A 50 4.65 -2.46 2.45
C TYR A 50 4.07 -1.08 2.78
N SER A 51 3.62 -0.32 1.77
CA SER A 51 2.82 0.89 1.94
C SER A 51 1.55 0.82 1.09
N ASN A 52 0.46 1.37 1.60
CA ASN A 52 -0.82 1.50 0.89
C ASN A 52 -1.54 2.76 1.35
N LEU A 53 -1.02 3.94 1.00
CA LEU A 53 -1.57 5.21 1.48
C LEU A 53 -2.93 5.56 0.84
N ASN A 54 -3.24 4.94 -0.30
CA ASN A 54 -4.51 5.04 -1.02
C ASN A 54 -5.44 3.83 -0.76
N GLY A 55 -5.26 3.16 0.38
CA GLY A 55 -6.18 2.11 0.84
C GLY A 55 -7.46 2.68 1.42
N LEU A 56 -8.32 1.80 1.91
CA LEU A 56 -9.56 2.16 2.60
C LEU A 56 -9.27 3.04 3.82
N TYR A 57 -10.05 4.10 4.00
CA TYR A 57 -10.10 4.79 5.27
C TYR A 57 -10.90 3.94 6.27
N ILE A 58 -10.24 3.50 7.34
CA ILE A 58 -10.85 2.68 8.39
C ILE A 58 -10.89 3.49 9.67
N GLU A 59 -12.09 3.83 10.12
CA GLU A 59 -12.30 4.65 11.31
C GLU A 59 -11.65 4.04 12.55
N GLY A 60 -11.04 4.89 13.38
CA GLY A 60 -10.42 4.49 14.65
C GLY A 60 -9.00 3.93 14.53
N GLY A 61 -8.48 3.73 13.32
CA GLY A 61 -7.16 3.13 13.12
C GLY A 61 -7.09 1.68 13.58
N GLN A 62 -8.08 0.90 13.14
CA GLN A 62 -8.25 -0.51 13.47
C GLN A 62 -7.01 -1.33 13.10
N GLU A 63 -6.73 -2.31 13.95
CA GLU A 63 -5.75 -3.36 13.71
C GLU A 63 -6.37 -4.47 12.85
N ASN A 64 -5.53 -5.34 12.27
CA ASN A 64 -5.88 -6.48 11.43
C ASN A 64 -6.46 -6.17 10.04
N ASN A 65 -6.17 -5.00 9.45
CA ASN A 65 -6.64 -4.71 8.08
C ASN A 65 -5.56 -4.19 7.13
N ILE A 66 -5.07 -5.10 6.29
CA ILE A 66 -4.07 -4.81 5.25
C ILE A 66 -4.59 -3.92 4.10
N LYS A 67 -5.91 -3.72 4.04
CA LYS A 67 -6.59 -2.90 3.03
C LYS A 67 -6.66 -1.42 3.41
N GLY A 68 -6.28 -1.07 4.64
CA GLY A 68 -6.33 0.29 5.14
C GLY A 68 -5.22 1.22 4.63
N ILE A 69 -5.11 2.39 5.26
CA ILE A 69 -4.00 3.32 5.03
C ILE A 69 -2.75 2.80 5.76
N VAL A 70 -1.90 2.04 5.06
CA VAL A 70 -0.83 1.25 5.70
C VAL A 70 0.56 1.85 5.48
N TRP A 71 1.37 1.87 6.55
CA TRP A 71 2.83 2.08 6.53
C TRP A 71 3.53 1.07 7.45
N ASP A 72 3.90 -0.08 6.86
CA ASP A 72 4.30 -1.29 7.59
C ASP A 72 5.48 -1.07 8.54
N ARG A 73 6.54 -0.38 8.11
CA ARG A 73 7.75 -0.20 8.94
C ARG A 73 7.53 0.70 10.16
N TRP A 74 6.38 1.37 10.27
CA TRP A 74 6.04 2.18 11.45
C TRP A 74 5.10 1.48 12.42
N LYS A 75 4.00 0.91 11.91
CA LYS A 75 2.87 0.41 12.71
C LYS A 75 2.41 -1.00 12.35
N ALA A 76 3.19 -1.73 11.55
CA ALA A 76 2.85 -3.01 10.94
C ALA A 76 1.76 -2.93 9.85
N SER A 77 1.76 -3.93 8.97
CA SER A 77 0.92 -4.00 7.77
C SER A 77 -0.59 -4.04 8.03
N GLN A 78 -0.99 -4.25 9.28
CA GLN A 78 -2.37 -4.43 9.71
C GLN A 78 -2.94 -3.22 10.43
N TYR A 79 -2.17 -2.14 10.62
CA TYR A 79 -2.62 -0.90 11.24
C TYR A 79 -3.00 0.13 10.18
N SER A 80 -4.25 0.60 10.19
CA SER A 80 -4.69 1.70 9.34
C SER A 80 -4.43 3.05 9.99
N MET A 81 -3.73 3.95 9.30
CA MET A 81 -3.49 5.31 9.79
C MET A 81 -4.75 6.18 9.70
N LYS A 82 -4.86 7.17 10.59
CA LYS A 82 -5.96 8.15 10.60
C LYS A 82 -5.82 9.21 9.51
N SER A 83 -4.59 9.46 9.04
CA SER A 83 -4.31 10.41 7.97
C SER A 83 -2.98 10.09 7.31
N SER A 84 -2.84 10.54 6.07
CA SER A 84 -1.61 10.48 5.30
C SER A 84 -1.51 11.72 4.42
N SER A 85 -0.29 12.14 4.09
CA SER A 85 -0.04 13.23 3.16
C SER A 85 1.27 12.95 2.43
N MET A 86 1.24 13.03 1.10
CA MET A 86 2.42 12.91 0.25
C MET A 86 2.71 14.27 -0.38
N MET A 87 3.93 14.75 -0.24
CA MET A 87 4.35 16.06 -0.73
C MET A 87 5.74 15.94 -1.35
N ILE A 88 5.98 16.70 -2.40
CA ILE A 88 7.29 16.82 -3.05
C ILE A 88 7.82 18.24 -2.86
N ARG A 89 9.13 18.38 -2.80
CA ARG A 89 9.83 19.68 -2.80
C ARG A 89 10.93 19.60 -3.84
N ARG A 90 11.19 20.72 -4.54
CA ARG A 90 12.35 20.83 -5.43
C ARG A 90 13.63 20.53 -4.63
N MET A 91 14.53 19.78 -5.25
CA MET A 91 15.88 19.54 -4.72
C MET A 91 16.78 20.72 -5.03
#